data_AF-A0A5P8LWF8-F1
#
_entry.id   AF-A0A5P8LWF8-F1
#
_cell.length_a   1.000
_cell.length_b   1.000
_cell.length_c   1.000
_cell.angle_alpha   90.00
_cell.angle_beta   90.00
_cell.angle_gamma   90.00
#
_symmetry.space_group_name_H-M   'P 1'
#
loop_
_entity.id
_entity.type
_entity.pdbx_description
1 polymer ?
#
loop_
_entity_poly.entity_id
_entity_poly.type
_entity_poly.pdbx_seq_one_letter_code
_entity_poly.pdbx_strand_id
1 'polypeptide(L)'
;MIDDRTEWRPTTASTGLVVFVTLLTATVLVRAIGVAVPAALGGAGAVALALAVWTAGWDRHRTLGTVLTSLLALPIGVGVVAATVGTVIVLAGVFFPVESLSRLPATVVDLSARAMVVVGAAAAVFGASVAIGHVLDRDTARRTAEASLKTTIPPLGVGLVLVASEALRYLESTRDAPGVGAVLGDVLRTATTVVFEPPAVRPSVTTFLLLVAAALLVVRRTVGALPLTELTTDPAVERAVASVRSWLLRAAVVAGFGVPVGFFTDYVFPPERLQSVVTPPAFDLLTAVTTAPPARRLAWRVIVLCVATLVAVAVLRRTAQTAADRIGAAVAPFAAGSGVLVAAALVAGPVLSAARGWVAATLPGEFGPQFRELSGSVVDFYGPVPIVLTGVGFVLLVAAVVAMCLWLVLLTKYLDDRTAGVGIASGALFVVAAFAGVVGVPTALLFASLVAAVLVWDVGEFGTTLGEEIGRRADTRRAELVHTTGTLAIGGVGVAVAVAVTDAAVGAVTVADGAVVAGLVVAVAGLLALLVALR
;
A
#
# COMPACT_ATOMS: atom_id res chain seq x y z
N MET A 1 -34.47 20.87 -2.93
CA MET A 1 -34.49 19.94 -1.78
C MET A 1 -33.16 20.12 -1.07
N ILE A 2 -33.15 20.91 0.00
CA ILE A 2 -31.96 21.11 0.84
C ILE A 2 -31.68 19.76 1.50
N ASP A 3 -30.43 19.31 1.49
CA ASP A 3 -30.04 17.99 1.99
C ASP A 3 -30.15 17.98 3.53
N ASP A 4 -31.28 17.48 4.04
CA ASP A 4 -31.59 17.33 5.47
C ASP A 4 -30.52 16.50 6.23
N ARG A 5 -29.66 15.76 5.51
CA ARG A 5 -28.50 15.04 6.08
C ARG A 5 -27.41 15.94 6.66
N THR A 6 -27.47 17.25 6.42
CA THR A 6 -26.47 18.21 6.96
C THR A 6 -26.78 18.70 8.37
N GLU A 7 -28.01 18.51 8.85
CA GLU A 7 -28.42 18.87 10.21
C GLU A 7 -28.05 17.80 11.23
N TRP A 8 -28.07 16.53 10.83
CA TRP A 8 -27.72 15.37 11.66
C TRP A 8 -26.22 15.05 11.59
N ARG A 9 -25.40 16.00 12.08
CA ARG A 9 -23.94 15.92 12.10
C ARG A 9 -23.41 16.35 13.47
N PRO A 10 -22.17 15.99 13.83
CA PRO A 10 -21.55 16.43 15.08
C PRO A 10 -21.63 17.95 15.27
N THR A 11 -21.78 18.38 16.52
CA THR A 11 -21.89 19.80 16.85
C THR A 11 -20.59 20.55 16.53
N THR A 12 -20.72 21.78 16.01
CA THR A 12 -19.56 22.55 15.53
C THR A 12 -18.57 22.90 16.64
N ALA A 13 -19.05 23.09 17.86
CA ALA A 13 -18.22 23.43 19.02
C ALA A 13 -17.42 22.21 19.49
N SER A 14 -18.03 21.03 19.65
CA SER A 14 -17.30 19.79 19.96
C SER A 14 -16.29 19.42 18.89
N THR A 15 -16.65 19.49 17.60
CA THR A 15 -15.71 19.25 16.50
C THR A 15 -14.54 20.26 16.51
N GLY A 16 -14.83 21.54 16.72
CA GLY A 16 -13.80 22.57 16.81
C GLY A 16 -12.85 22.34 17.98
N LEU A 17 -13.38 21.93 19.14
CA LEU A 17 -12.58 21.60 20.32
C LEU A 17 -11.70 20.36 20.09
N VAL A 18 -12.25 19.30 19.49
CA VAL A 18 -11.49 18.09 19.11
C VAL A 18 -10.32 18.46 18.21
N VAL A 19 -10.56 19.19 17.12
CA VAL A 19 -9.51 19.60 16.18
C VAL A 19 -8.46 20.46 16.87
N PHE A 20 -8.89 21.44 17.66
CA PHE A 20 -7.97 22.33 18.37
C PHE A 20 -7.09 21.58 19.36
N VAL A 21 -7.67 20.75 20.22
CA VAL A 21 -6.94 19.99 21.25
C VAL A 21 -5.99 18.98 20.59
N THR A 22 -6.42 18.29 19.54
CA THR A 22 -5.56 17.36 18.81
C THR A 22 -4.37 18.05 18.16
N LEU A 23 -4.60 19.15 17.42
CA LEU A 23 -3.53 19.87 16.75
C LEU A 23 -2.57 20.52 17.75
N LEU A 24 -3.08 21.10 18.84
CA LEU A 24 -2.26 21.70 19.90
C LEU A 24 -1.38 20.64 20.55
N THR A 25 -1.95 19.52 21.00
CA THR A 25 -1.23 18.45 21.70
C THR A 25 -0.18 17.81 20.80
N ALA A 26 -0.55 17.45 19.57
CA ALA A 26 0.39 16.89 18.60
C ALA A 26 1.54 17.85 18.30
N THR A 27 1.26 19.15 18.12
CA THR A 27 2.27 20.18 17.84
C THR A 27 3.24 20.36 19.01
N VAL A 28 2.72 20.45 20.24
CA VAL A 28 3.55 20.63 21.44
C VAL A 28 4.48 19.43 21.64
N LEU A 29 3.97 18.21 21.51
CA LEU A 29 4.77 16.99 21.67
C LEU A 29 5.83 16.84 20.58
N VAL A 30 5.47 17.04 19.31
CA VAL A 30 6.40 16.98 18.19
C VAL A 30 7.52 18.02 18.32
N ARG A 31 7.20 19.22 18.80
CA ARG A 31 8.22 20.26 19.05
C ARG A 31 9.15 19.88 20.19
N ALA A 32 8.63 19.25 21.25
CA ALA A 32 9.45 18.80 22.38
C ALA A 32 10.52 17.76 21.97
N ILE A 33 10.23 16.94 20.95
CA ILE A 33 11.16 15.88 20.47
C ILE A 33 12.03 16.29 19.26
N GLY A 34 11.90 17.52 18.74
CA GLY A 34 12.80 18.07 17.73
C GLY A 34 12.60 17.58 16.29
N VAL A 35 11.46 17.00 15.94
CA VAL A 35 11.19 16.42 14.59
C VAL A 35 10.04 17.12 13.85
N ALA A 36 10.02 18.45 13.94
CA ALA A 36 8.94 19.27 13.41
C ALA A 36 8.72 19.13 11.89
N VAL A 37 9.80 19.00 11.09
CA VAL A 37 9.68 18.93 9.62
C VAL A 37 9.09 17.59 9.15
N PRO A 38 9.64 16.42 9.53
CA PRO A 38 9.01 15.13 9.22
C PRO A 38 7.55 15.04 9.69
N ALA A 39 7.25 15.58 10.88
CA ALA A 39 5.91 15.59 11.41
C ALA A 39 4.95 16.52 10.67
N ALA A 40 5.42 17.68 10.20
CA ALA A 40 4.61 18.57 9.37
C ALA A 40 4.26 17.92 8.02
N LEU A 41 5.21 17.23 7.39
CA LEU A 41 4.97 16.45 6.16
C LEU A 41 4.02 15.27 6.42
N GLY A 42 4.18 14.57 7.55
CA GLY A 42 3.25 13.55 8.01
C GLY A 42 1.84 14.07 8.21
N GLY A 43 1.70 15.22 8.88
CA GLY A 43 0.42 15.92 9.07
C GLY A 43 -0.21 16.35 7.74
N ALA A 44 0.58 16.85 6.79
CA ALA A 44 0.10 17.19 5.46
C ALA A 44 -0.40 15.95 4.70
N GLY A 45 0.32 14.82 4.78
CA GLY A 45 -0.13 13.53 4.24
C GLY A 45 -1.41 13.00 4.90
N ALA A 46 -1.54 13.20 6.21
CA ALA A 46 -2.74 12.85 6.98
C ALA A 46 -3.96 13.67 6.56
N VAL A 47 -3.80 14.97 6.36
CA VAL A 47 -4.85 15.84 5.80
C VAL A 47 -5.19 15.43 4.37
N ALA A 48 -4.18 15.10 3.54
CA ALA A 48 -4.40 14.60 2.19
C ALA A 48 -5.20 13.28 2.18
N LEU A 49 -4.96 12.38 3.14
CA LEU A 49 -5.73 11.15 3.31
C LEU A 49 -7.18 11.45 3.69
N ALA A 50 -7.41 12.38 4.62
CA ALA A 50 -8.75 12.81 5.00
C ALA A 50 -9.50 13.42 3.80
N LEU A 51 -8.83 14.25 2.99
CA LEU A 51 -9.39 14.79 1.75
C LEU A 51 -9.67 13.69 0.73
N ALA A 52 -8.81 12.68 0.61
CA ALA A 52 -9.00 11.57 -0.32
C ALA A 52 -10.23 10.71 0.03
N VAL A 53 -10.44 10.47 1.34
CA VAL A 53 -11.66 9.82 1.86
C VAL A 53 -12.89 10.67 1.56
N TRP A 54 -12.82 11.98 1.82
CA TRP A 54 -13.92 12.90 1.54
C TRP A 54 -14.30 12.95 0.05
N THR A 55 -13.32 13.06 -0.86
CA THR A 55 -13.57 13.09 -2.31
C THR A 55 -14.05 11.74 -2.83
N ALA A 56 -13.66 10.63 -2.20
CA ALA A 56 -14.18 9.31 -2.54
C ALA A 56 -15.68 9.16 -2.22
N GLY A 57 -16.21 9.95 -1.28
CA GLY A 57 -17.64 10.03 -0.93
C GLY A 57 -18.49 10.86 -1.89
N TRP A 58 -17.92 11.49 -2.93
CA TRP A 58 -18.68 12.31 -3.87
C TRP A 58 -19.50 11.46 -4.85
N ASP A 59 -20.75 11.18 -4.51
CA ASP A 59 -21.63 10.38 -5.38
C ASP A 59 -22.11 11.16 -6.62
N ARG A 60 -22.32 12.48 -6.50
CA ARG A 60 -22.79 13.34 -7.62
C ARG A 60 -21.72 13.57 -8.70
N HIS A 61 -20.44 13.57 -8.33
CA HIS A 61 -19.31 13.81 -9.24
C HIS A 61 -18.26 12.70 -9.10
N ARG A 62 -18.70 11.44 -9.23
CA ARG A 62 -17.88 10.27 -8.90
C ARG A 62 -16.56 10.19 -9.67
N THR A 63 -16.55 10.56 -10.95
CA THR A 63 -15.33 10.60 -11.77
C THR A 63 -14.33 11.60 -11.21
N LEU A 64 -14.76 12.84 -10.97
CA LEU A 64 -13.92 13.90 -10.40
C LEU A 64 -13.41 13.51 -9.01
N GLY A 65 -14.29 12.99 -8.15
CA GLY A 65 -13.92 12.50 -6.82
C GLY A 65 -12.85 11.42 -6.88
N THR A 66 -12.97 10.47 -7.82
CA THR A 66 -11.98 9.41 -8.00
C THR A 66 -10.64 9.94 -8.51
N VAL A 67 -10.64 10.89 -9.47
CA VAL A 67 -9.41 11.54 -9.95
C VAL A 67 -8.70 12.25 -8.80
N LEU A 68 -9.43 13.03 -8.00
CA LEU A 68 -8.87 13.74 -6.85
C LEU A 68 -8.30 12.77 -5.80
N THR A 69 -9.06 11.74 -5.42
CA THR A 69 -8.60 10.68 -4.50
C THR A 69 -7.31 10.03 -5.01
N SER A 70 -7.24 9.73 -6.32
CA SER A 70 -6.05 9.15 -6.94
C SER A 70 -4.84 10.10 -6.94
N LEU A 71 -5.04 11.38 -7.26
CA LEU A 71 -3.95 12.37 -7.22
C LEU A 71 -3.44 12.61 -5.79
N LEU A 72 -4.32 12.53 -4.79
CA LEU A 72 -3.98 12.64 -3.38
C LEU A 72 -3.17 11.43 -2.86
N ALA A 73 -3.16 10.29 -3.56
CA ALA A 73 -2.33 9.13 -3.18
C ALA A 73 -0.83 9.50 -3.07
N LEU A 74 -0.33 10.39 -3.93
CA LEU A 74 1.06 10.81 -3.89
C LEU A 74 1.42 11.59 -2.61
N PRO A 75 0.75 12.71 -2.26
CA PRO A 75 1.04 13.42 -1.01
C PRO A 75 0.78 12.57 0.25
N ILE A 76 -0.18 11.64 0.22
CA ILE A 76 -0.38 10.66 1.31
C ILE A 76 0.90 9.82 1.49
N GLY A 77 1.39 9.22 0.41
CA GLY A 77 2.58 8.39 0.43
C GLY A 77 3.82 9.19 0.86
N VAL A 78 4.01 10.38 0.30
CA VAL A 78 5.13 11.27 0.66
C VAL A 78 5.07 11.63 2.14
N GLY A 79 3.90 11.98 2.67
CA GLY A 79 3.74 12.29 4.08
C GLY A 79 4.04 11.10 4.98
N VAL A 80 3.59 9.90 4.63
CA VAL A 80 3.87 8.67 5.41
C VAL A 80 5.36 8.32 5.36
N VAL A 81 6.00 8.37 4.19
CA VAL A 81 7.44 8.11 4.04
C VAL A 81 8.26 9.17 4.78
N ALA A 82 7.87 10.45 4.74
CA ALA A 82 8.52 11.51 5.50
C ALA A 82 8.36 11.29 7.01
N ALA A 83 7.16 10.97 7.48
CA ALA A 83 6.86 10.70 8.89
C ALA A 83 7.61 9.47 9.45
N THR A 84 7.89 8.47 8.62
CA THR A 84 8.56 7.24 9.01
C THR A 84 10.06 7.30 8.69
N VAL A 85 10.41 7.05 7.43
CA VAL A 85 11.80 7.02 6.94
C VAL A 85 12.48 8.37 7.12
N GLY A 86 11.80 9.48 6.83
CA GLY A 86 12.36 10.82 7.00
C GLY A 86 12.70 11.13 8.46
N THR A 87 11.83 10.77 9.40
CA THR A 87 12.10 10.87 10.84
C THR A 87 13.32 10.04 11.24
N VAL A 88 13.41 8.80 10.78
CA VAL A 88 14.56 7.93 11.07
C VAL A 88 15.86 8.52 10.52
N ILE A 89 15.86 9.05 9.29
CA ILE A 89 17.05 9.66 8.68
C ILE A 89 17.48 10.91 9.47
N VAL A 90 16.55 11.80 9.80
CA VAL A 90 16.84 13.03 10.58
C VAL A 90 17.38 12.68 11.95
N LEU A 91 16.78 11.72 12.64
CA LEU A 91 17.23 11.28 13.96
C LEU A 91 18.55 10.50 13.90
N ALA A 92 18.80 9.73 12.84
CA ALA A 92 20.07 9.05 12.64
C ALA A 92 21.23 10.04 12.54
N GLY A 93 21.03 11.19 11.89
CA GLY A 93 22.01 12.28 11.85
C GLY A 93 22.34 12.89 13.21
N VAL A 94 21.43 12.77 14.19
CA VAL A 94 21.62 13.29 15.56
C VAL A 94 22.22 12.24 16.49
N PHE A 95 21.79 10.99 16.38
CA PHE A 95 22.15 9.92 17.31
C PHE A 95 23.37 9.09 16.92
N PHE A 96 23.85 9.20 15.66
CA PHE A 96 25.01 8.45 15.18
C PHE A 96 26.18 9.39 14.83
N PRO A 97 27.43 8.96 15.07
CA PRO A 97 27.85 7.64 15.57
C PRO A 97 27.61 7.45 17.09
N VAL A 98 27.23 6.24 17.48
CA VAL A 98 27.01 5.89 18.90
C VAL A 98 28.36 5.70 19.59
N GLU A 99 28.54 6.33 20.76
CA GLU A 99 29.80 6.28 21.53
C GLU A 99 30.23 4.86 21.96
N SER A 100 29.28 3.93 22.15
CA SER A 100 29.57 2.54 22.52
C SER A 100 28.47 1.56 22.08
N LEU A 101 28.84 0.31 21.76
CA LEU A 101 27.89 -0.76 21.41
C LEU A 101 26.89 -1.08 22.53
N SER A 102 27.25 -0.83 23.78
CA SER A 102 26.37 -1.03 24.95
C SER A 102 25.18 -0.06 24.98
N ARG A 103 25.27 1.11 24.32
CA ARG A 103 24.17 2.09 24.23
C ARG A 103 23.25 1.87 23.02
N LEU A 104 23.61 0.93 22.13
CA LEU A 104 22.88 0.67 20.90
C LEU A 104 21.41 0.26 21.15
N PRO A 105 21.09 -0.65 22.10
CA PRO A 105 19.70 -0.99 22.39
C PRO A 105 18.86 0.21 22.85
N ALA A 106 19.39 1.02 23.77
CA ALA A 106 18.69 2.21 24.28
C ALA A 106 18.47 3.26 23.18
N THR A 107 19.46 3.46 22.31
CA THR A 107 19.37 4.38 21.16
C THR A 107 18.32 3.93 20.15
N VAL A 108 18.22 2.62 19.88
CA VAL A 108 17.19 2.06 18.98
C VAL A 108 15.80 2.22 19.58
N VAL A 109 15.65 2.05 20.89
CA VAL A 109 14.37 2.30 21.59
C VAL A 109 13.97 3.77 21.52
N ASP A 110 14.88 4.71 21.82
CA ASP A 110 14.59 6.15 21.74
C ASP A 110 14.24 6.59 20.31
N LEU A 111 15.00 6.11 19.32
CA LEU A 111 14.73 6.34 17.90
C LEU A 111 13.35 5.84 17.48
N SER A 112 13.00 4.62 17.90
CA SER A 112 11.71 4.00 17.59
C SER A 112 10.57 4.75 18.28
N ALA A 113 10.74 5.15 19.54
CA ALA A 113 9.75 5.91 20.29
C ALA A 113 9.47 7.28 19.65
N ARG A 114 10.52 8.03 19.26
CA ARG A 114 10.36 9.30 18.53
C ARG A 114 9.67 9.12 17.18
N ALA A 115 10.01 8.07 16.44
CA ALA A 115 9.31 7.75 15.18
C ALA A 115 7.83 7.45 15.42
N MET A 116 7.49 6.71 16.49
CA MET A 116 6.10 6.43 16.86
C MET A 116 5.32 7.67 17.29
N VAL A 117 5.97 8.63 17.96
CA VAL A 117 5.35 9.94 18.25
C VAL A 117 4.97 10.66 16.95
N VAL A 118 5.83 10.65 15.93
CA VAL A 118 5.54 11.29 14.63
C VAL A 118 4.42 10.59 13.88
N VAL A 119 4.47 9.25 13.80
CA VAL A 119 3.42 8.45 13.15
C VAL A 119 2.08 8.60 13.86
N GLY A 120 2.08 8.55 15.19
CA GLY A 120 0.88 8.78 15.99
C GLY A 120 0.35 10.21 15.85
N ALA A 121 1.21 11.23 15.78
CA ALA A 121 0.78 12.61 15.55
C ALA A 121 0.12 12.76 14.18
N ALA A 122 0.66 12.15 13.14
CA ALA A 122 0.04 12.12 11.81
C ALA A 122 -1.32 11.39 11.83
N ALA A 123 -1.42 10.25 12.51
CA ALA A 123 -2.68 9.53 12.68
C ALA A 123 -3.73 10.36 13.45
N ALA A 124 -3.29 11.12 14.47
CA ALA A 124 -4.15 12.01 15.23
C ALA A 124 -4.69 13.15 14.36
N VAL A 125 -3.82 13.78 13.56
CA VAL A 125 -4.21 14.80 12.57
C VAL A 125 -5.21 14.23 11.54
N PHE A 126 -5.00 13.01 11.07
CA PHE A 126 -5.93 12.34 10.16
C PHE A 126 -7.31 12.18 10.82
N GLY A 127 -7.36 11.60 12.03
CA GLY A 127 -8.60 11.40 12.80
C GLY A 127 -9.36 12.71 13.03
N ALA A 128 -8.66 13.76 13.47
CA ALA A 128 -9.25 15.09 13.67
C ALA A 128 -9.77 15.69 12.35
N SER A 129 -9.08 15.47 11.24
CA SER A 129 -9.48 15.99 9.92
C SER A 129 -10.76 15.32 9.40
N VAL A 130 -10.88 13.99 9.53
CA VAL A 130 -12.10 13.29 9.10
C VAL A 130 -13.30 13.55 10.03
N ALA A 131 -13.06 13.90 11.29
CA ALA A 131 -14.11 14.27 12.25
C ALA A 131 -14.88 15.54 11.84
N ILE A 132 -14.27 16.46 11.06
CA ILE A 132 -14.91 17.73 10.65
C ILE A 132 -16.16 17.51 9.78
N GLY A 133 -16.11 16.51 8.90
CA GLY A 133 -17.15 16.27 7.92
C GLY A 133 -17.97 15.00 8.14
N HIS A 134 -17.58 14.17 9.12
CA HIS A 134 -18.14 12.83 9.33
C HIS A 134 -18.10 12.00 8.03
N VAL A 135 -16.96 12.07 7.35
CA VAL A 135 -16.76 11.56 5.97
C VAL A 135 -16.20 10.15 5.93
N LEU A 136 -15.78 9.62 7.07
CA LEU A 136 -15.13 8.31 7.16
C LEU A 136 -16.20 7.24 7.36
N ASP A 137 -16.39 6.41 6.35
CA ASP A 137 -17.18 5.18 6.43
C ASP A 137 -16.44 4.04 5.73
N ARG A 138 -16.93 2.82 5.89
CA ARG A 138 -16.33 1.63 5.28
C ARG A 138 -16.26 1.70 3.75
N ASP A 139 -17.22 2.35 3.10
CA ASP A 139 -17.30 2.42 1.63
C ASP A 139 -16.35 3.46 1.04
N THR A 140 -16.22 4.63 1.65
CA THR A 140 -15.28 5.69 1.31
C THR A 140 -13.84 5.26 1.56
N ALA A 141 -13.57 4.55 2.67
CA ALA A 141 -12.27 3.94 2.93
C ALA A 141 -11.92 2.88 1.87
N ARG A 142 -12.87 1.99 1.52
CA ARG A 142 -12.69 1.00 0.45
C ARG A 142 -12.40 1.66 -0.90
N ARG A 143 -13.21 2.66 -1.28
CA ARG A 143 -13.04 3.41 -2.54
C ARG A 143 -11.67 4.08 -2.60
N THR A 144 -11.22 4.66 -1.49
CA THR A 144 -9.88 5.26 -1.36
C THR A 144 -8.78 4.21 -1.54
N ALA A 145 -8.88 3.06 -0.88
CA ALA A 145 -7.92 1.97 -1.03
C ALA A 145 -7.85 1.43 -2.47
N GLU A 146 -9.01 1.18 -3.10
CA GLU A 146 -9.07 0.72 -4.49
C GLU A 146 -8.49 1.75 -5.48
N ALA A 147 -8.77 3.04 -5.28
CA ALA A 147 -8.25 4.12 -6.12
C ALA A 147 -6.73 4.24 -5.96
N SER A 148 -6.20 4.28 -4.74
CA SER A 148 -4.75 4.35 -4.48
C SER A 148 -4.00 3.14 -5.05
N LEU A 149 -4.56 1.93 -4.89
CA LEU A 149 -3.95 0.71 -5.44
C LEU A 149 -3.88 0.75 -6.98
N LYS A 150 -4.97 1.14 -7.65
CA LYS A 150 -4.99 1.24 -9.12
C LYS A 150 -4.06 2.34 -9.64
N THR A 151 -3.95 3.46 -8.91
CA THR A 151 -3.05 4.58 -9.23
C THR A 151 -1.58 4.18 -9.15
N THR A 152 -1.25 3.19 -8.31
CA THR A 152 0.12 2.67 -8.16
C THR A 152 0.58 1.88 -9.38
N ILE A 153 -0.35 1.22 -10.10
CA ILE A 153 -0.02 0.25 -11.16
C ILE A 153 0.81 0.88 -12.30
N PRO A 154 0.44 2.02 -12.91
CA PRO A 154 1.21 2.58 -14.02
C PRO A 154 2.66 2.98 -13.67
N PRO A 155 2.92 3.83 -12.64
CA PRO A 155 4.29 4.25 -12.32
C PRO A 155 5.16 3.09 -11.81
N LEU A 156 4.62 2.23 -10.94
CA LEU A 156 5.38 1.09 -10.42
C LEU A 156 5.65 0.04 -11.50
N GLY A 157 4.65 -0.27 -12.33
CA GLY A 157 4.78 -1.24 -13.41
C GLY A 157 5.81 -0.81 -14.45
N VAL A 158 5.77 0.44 -14.91
CA VAL A 158 6.77 0.96 -15.86
C VAL A 158 8.14 1.07 -15.21
N GLY A 159 8.24 1.57 -13.97
CA GLY A 159 9.50 1.63 -13.23
C GLY A 159 10.18 0.26 -13.12
N LEU A 160 9.44 -0.77 -12.70
CA LEU A 160 9.96 -2.14 -12.59
C LEU A 160 10.37 -2.72 -13.95
N VAL A 161 9.61 -2.47 -15.01
CA VAL A 161 9.98 -2.91 -16.37
C VAL A 161 11.29 -2.26 -16.82
N LEU A 162 11.48 -0.97 -16.55
CA LEU A 162 12.71 -0.26 -16.91
C LEU A 162 13.92 -0.72 -16.09
N VAL A 163 13.74 -0.94 -14.78
CA VAL A 163 14.79 -1.50 -13.91
C VAL A 163 15.16 -2.91 -14.38
N ALA A 164 14.17 -3.75 -14.69
CA ALA A 164 14.39 -5.09 -15.21
C ALA A 164 15.07 -5.07 -16.58
N SER A 165 14.71 -4.14 -17.49
CA SER A 165 15.34 -4.06 -18.80
C SER A 165 16.81 -3.66 -18.71
N GLU A 166 17.17 -2.76 -17.79
CA GLU A 166 18.57 -2.37 -17.60
C GLU A 166 19.39 -3.47 -16.92
N ALA A 167 18.80 -4.17 -15.93
CA ALA A 167 19.42 -5.36 -15.36
C ALA A 167 19.65 -6.46 -16.41
N LEU A 168 18.69 -6.67 -17.32
CA LEU A 168 18.84 -7.63 -18.43
C LEU A 168 19.94 -7.21 -19.41
N ARG A 169 20.04 -5.92 -19.76
CA ARG A 169 21.13 -5.40 -20.61
C ARG A 169 22.50 -5.61 -19.99
N TYR A 170 22.62 -5.36 -18.69
CA TYR A 170 23.87 -5.62 -17.96
C TYR A 170 24.23 -7.12 -17.95
N LEU A 171 23.25 -8.00 -17.78
CA LEU A 171 23.48 -9.44 -17.86
C LEU A 171 23.89 -9.87 -19.28
N GLU A 172 23.36 -9.24 -20.32
CA GLU A 172 23.77 -9.47 -21.71
C GLU A 172 25.18 -8.95 -22.02
N SER A 173 25.59 -7.82 -21.44
CA SER A 173 26.94 -7.27 -21.61
C SER A 173 28.01 -8.03 -20.83
N THR A 174 27.63 -8.75 -19.78
CA THR A 174 28.54 -9.45 -18.85
C THR A 174 28.66 -10.95 -19.16
N ARG A 175 28.34 -11.36 -20.40
CA ARG A 175 28.34 -12.76 -20.88
C ARG A 175 29.65 -13.54 -20.63
N ASP A 176 30.76 -12.86 -20.37
CA ASP A 176 32.08 -13.48 -20.20
C ASP A 176 32.69 -13.36 -18.78
N ALA A 177 31.96 -12.86 -17.76
CA ALA A 177 32.53 -12.68 -16.40
C ALA A 177 31.88 -13.58 -15.31
N PRO A 178 32.67 -14.23 -14.43
CA PRO A 178 32.16 -15.13 -13.40
C PRO A 178 31.64 -14.34 -12.19
N GLY A 179 30.35 -14.49 -11.85
CA GLY A 179 29.73 -13.86 -10.67
C GLY A 179 28.28 -14.30 -10.42
N VAL A 180 27.65 -13.78 -9.36
CA VAL A 180 26.27 -14.12 -8.92
C VAL A 180 25.22 -13.86 -10.01
N GLY A 181 25.49 -12.91 -10.93
CA GLY A 181 24.67 -12.65 -12.12
C GLY A 181 24.67 -13.81 -13.12
N ALA A 182 25.74 -14.61 -13.20
CA ALA A 182 25.79 -15.80 -14.03
C ALA A 182 24.90 -16.92 -13.47
N VAL A 183 24.79 -17.07 -12.14
CA VAL A 183 23.92 -18.10 -11.53
C VAL A 183 22.44 -17.77 -11.70
N LEU A 184 22.05 -16.51 -11.45
CA LEU A 184 20.67 -16.06 -11.64
C LEU A 184 20.30 -16.01 -13.12
N GLY A 185 21.24 -15.54 -13.95
CA GLY A 185 21.16 -15.58 -15.40
C GLY A 185 21.04 -17.00 -15.93
N ASP A 186 21.75 -17.97 -15.39
CA ASP A 186 21.68 -19.37 -15.77
C ASP A 186 20.38 -20.02 -15.35
N VAL A 187 19.84 -19.72 -14.17
CA VAL A 187 18.52 -20.24 -13.76
C VAL A 187 17.41 -19.65 -14.63
N LEU A 188 17.44 -18.35 -14.92
CA LEU A 188 16.44 -17.68 -15.74
C LEU A 188 16.57 -18.07 -17.22
N ARG A 189 17.80 -18.19 -17.72
CA ARG A 189 18.16 -18.68 -19.05
C ARG A 189 17.76 -20.14 -19.18
N THR A 190 18.04 -20.99 -18.20
CA THR A 190 17.58 -22.38 -18.19
C THR A 190 16.05 -22.44 -18.21
N ALA A 191 15.35 -21.62 -17.42
CA ALA A 191 13.89 -21.57 -17.44
C ALA A 191 13.32 -21.06 -18.77
N THR A 192 13.95 -20.08 -19.41
CA THR A 192 13.50 -19.51 -20.70
C THR A 192 13.92 -20.35 -21.90
N THR A 193 15.12 -20.94 -21.93
CA THR A 193 15.57 -21.85 -22.99
C THR A 193 14.78 -23.15 -22.94
N VAL A 194 14.52 -23.73 -21.77
CA VAL A 194 13.66 -24.93 -21.64
C VAL A 194 12.24 -24.69 -22.18
N VAL A 195 11.76 -23.45 -22.11
CA VAL A 195 10.40 -23.08 -22.57
C VAL A 195 10.37 -22.61 -24.03
N PHE A 196 11.40 -21.91 -24.53
CA PHE A 196 11.37 -21.27 -25.86
C PHE A 196 12.38 -21.83 -26.88
N GLU A 197 13.51 -22.37 -26.42
CA GLU A 197 14.60 -22.91 -27.25
C GLU A 197 15.17 -24.19 -26.62
N PRO A 198 14.36 -25.28 -26.55
CA PRO A 198 14.83 -26.52 -25.96
C PRO A 198 15.97 -27.12 -26.80
N PRO A 199 16.98 -27.75 -26.17
CA PRO A 199 18.06 -28.40 -26.90
C PRO A 199 17.52 -29.50 -27.82
N ALA A 200 17.90 -29.49 -29.10
CA ALA A 200 17.44 -30.44 -30.13
C ALA A 200 17.85 -31.91 -29.90
N VAL A 201 18.46 -32.19 -28.75
CA VAL A 201 18.98 -33.51 -28.36
C VAL A 201 17.87 -34.39 -27.77
N ARG A 202 16.74 -33.80 -27.33
CA ARG A 202 15.62 -34.53 -26.73
C ARG A 202 14.27 -33.94 -27.15
N PRO A 203 13.22 -34.76 -27.34
CA PRO A 203 11.87 -34.24 -27.54
C PRO A 203 11.44 -33.45 -26.29
N SER A 204 10.70 -32.36 -26.51
CA SER A 204 10.22 -31.47 -25.44
C SER A 204 8.70 -31.48 -25.41
N VAL A 205 8.16 -32.68 -25.18
CA VAL A 205 6.75 -33.01 -25.33
C VAL A 205 5.91 -32.29 -24.27
N THR A 206 6.37 -32.23 -23.01
CA THR A 206 5.62 -31.60 -21.92
C THR A 206 5.38 -30.11 -22.18
N THR A 207 6.46 -29.37 -22.46
CA THR A 207 6.40 -27.91 -22.60
C THR A 207 5.67 -27.51 -23.87
N PHE A 208 5.82 -28.29 -24.95
CA PHE A 208 5.08 -28.08 -26.19
C PHE A 208 3.57 -28.30 -26.01
N LEU A 209 3.16 -29.41 -25.37
CA LEU A 209 1.75 -29.71 -25.13
C LEU A 209 1.08 -28.71 -24.19
N LEU A 210 1.80 -28.23 -23.16
CA LEU A 210 1.32 -27.15 -22.29
C LEU A 210 1.09 -25.84 -23.06
N LEU A 211 2.03 -25.47 -23.93
CA LEU A 211 1.93 -24.27 -24.77
C LEU A 211 0.74 -24.37 -25.74
N VAL A 212 0.55 -25.53 -26.36
CA VAL A 212 -0.57 -25.80 -27.27
C VAL A 212 -1.90 -25.81 -26.50
N ALA A 213 -1.99 -26.46 -25.34
CA ALA A 213 -3.19 -26.48 -24.51
C ALA A 213 -3.57 -25.05 -24.04
N ALA A 214 -2.58 -24.25 -23.62
CA ALA A 214 -2.79 -22.86 -23.25
C ALA A 214 -3.29 -22.02 -24.44
N ALA A 215 -2.67 -22.16 -25.62
CA ALA A 215 -3.11 -21.47 -26.84
C ALA A 215 -4.56 -21.83 -27.21
N LEU A 216 -4.92 -23.12 -27.20
CA LEU A 216 -6.28 -23.58 -27.50
C LEU A 216 -7.32 -23.06 -26.50
N LEU A 217 -7.00 -23.05 -25.20
CA LEU A 217 -7.89 -22.52 -24.16
C LEU A 217 -8.11 -21.01 -24.30
N VAL A 218 -7.04 -20.27 -24.58
CA VAL A 218 -7.09 -18.82 -24.76
C VAL A 218 -7.85 -18.45 -26.04
N VAL A 219 -7.65 -19.17 -27.15
CA VAL A 219 -8.43 -19.00 -28.39
C VAL A 219 -9.92 -19.29 -28.14
N ARG A 220 -10.25 -20.39 -27.44
CA ARG A 220 -11.64 -20.72 -27.06
C ARG A 220 -12.29 -19.60 -26.24
N ARG A 221 -11.56 -19.05 -25.26
CA ARG A 221 -12.04 -17.93 -24.43
C ARG A 221 -12.28 -16.69 -25.29
N THR A 222 -11.40 -16.40 -26.24
CA THR A 222 -11.48 -15.25 -27.14
C THR A 222 -12.67 -15.35 -28.09
N VAL A 223 -12.86 -16.50 -28.74
CA VAL A 223 -14.01 -16.78 -29.60
C VAL A 223 -15.34 -16.66 -28.84
N GLY A 224 -15.36 -17.05 -27.55
CA GLY A 224 -16.54 -16.90 -26.70
C GLY A 224 -16.78 -15.48 -26.16
N ALA A 225 -15.79 -14.59 -26.23
CA ALA A 225 -15.92 -13.21 -25.77
C ALA A 225 -16.29 -12.27 -26.93
N LEU A 226 -15.92 -12.60 -28.17
CA LEU A 226 -16.27 -11.80 -29.34
C LEU A 226 -17.77 -11.91 -29.65
N PRO A 227 -18.44 -10.80 -30.03
CA PRO A 227 -19.87 -10.75 -30.31
C PRO A 227 -20.22 -11.36 -31.69
N LEU A 228 -19.58 -12.45 -32.09
CA LEU A 228 -19.76 -13.07 -33.41
C LEU A 228 -21.19 -13.55 -33.65
N THR A 229 -21.88 -13.96 -32.59
CA THR A 229 -23.29 -14.39 -32.63
C THR A 229 -24.27 -13.22 -32.48
N GLU A 230 -23.82 -12.06 -32.02
CA GLU A 230 -24.64 -10.84 -31.90
C GLU A 230 -24.62 -10.03 -33.20
N LEU A 231 -23.59 -10.20 -34.04
CA LEU A 231 -23.41 -9.51 -35.33
C LEU A 231 -24.12 -10.21 -36.50
N THR A 232 -24.73 -11.36 -36.28
CA THR A 232 -25.42 -12.14 -37.32
C THR A 232 -26.70 -12.75 -36.76
N THR A 233 -27.75 -12.77 -37.57
CA THR A 233 -29.02 -13.43 -37.24
C THR A 233 -29.08 -14.87 -37.77
N ASP A 234 -28.02 -15.36 -38.40
CA ASP A 234 -27.99 -16.69 -39.00
C ASP A 234 -27.72 -17.79 -37.95
N PRO A 235 -28.68 -18.70 -37.69
CA PRO A 235 -28.51 -19.80 -36.74
C PRO A 235 -27.44 -20.83 -37.19
N ALA A 236 -26.96 -20.79 -38.44
CA ALA A 236 -25.83 -21.59 -38.89
C ALA A 236 -24.50 -21.11 -38.29
N VAL A 237 -24.31 -19.80 -38.13
CA VAL A 237 -23.08 -19.22 -37.56
C VAL A 237 -22.97 -19.49 -36.06
N GLU A 238 -24.08 -19.43 -35.33
CA GLU A 238 -24.13 -19.78 -33.91
C GLU A 238 -23.73 -21.26 -33.68
N ARG A 239 -24.28 -22.17 -34.49
CA ARG A 239 -23.90 -23.59 -34.47
C ARG A 239 -22.44 -23.80 -34.83
N ALA A 240 -21.91 -23.06 -35.81
CA ALA A 240 -20.50 -23.11 -36.18
C ALA A 240 -19.58 -22.64 -35.05
N VAL A 241 -19.88 -21.53 -34.38
CA VAL A 241 -19.11 -21.00 -33.23
C VAL A 241 -19.16 -21.96 -32.05
N ALA A 242 -20.32 -22.52 -31.73
CA ALA A 242 -20.47 -23.54 -30.68
C ALA A 242 -19.64 -24.80 -31.00
N SER A 243 -19.70 -25.25 -32.27
CA SER A 243 -18.92 -26.39 -32.76
C SER A 243 -17.41 -26.15 -32.62
N VAL A 244 -16.92 -24.99 -33.08
CA VAL A 244 -15.50 -24.59 -32.95
C VAL A 244 -15.06 -24.53 -31.49
N ARG A 245 -15.86 -23.93 -30.60
CA ARG A 245 -15.53 -23.88 -29.16
C ARG A 245 -15.49 -25.27 -28.52
N SER A 246 -16.37 -26.17 -28.94
CA SER A 246 -16.40 -27.56 -28.45
C SER A 246 -15.17 -28.34 -28.95
N TRP A 247 -14.79 -28.15 -30.21
CA TRP A 247 -13.60 -28.75 -30.81
C TRP A 247 -12.31 -28.25 -30.16
N LEU A 248 -12.18 -26.93 -29.94
CA LEU A 248 -11.03 -26.34 -29.24
C LEU A 248 -10.91 -26.85 -27.80
N LEU A 249 -12.04 -27.06 -27.10
CA LEU A 249 -12.02 -27.64 -25.76
C LEU A 249 -11.55 -29.10 -25.80
N ARG A 250 -12.10 -29.91 -26.71
CA ARG A 250 -11.69 -31.31 -26.88
C ARG A 250 -10.20 -31.41 -27.23
N ALA A 251 -9.71 -30.58 -28.15
CA ALA A 251 -8.30 -30.51 -28.51
C ALA A 251 -7.41 -30.08 -27.33
N ALA A 252 -7.84 -29.08 -26.54
CA ALA A 252 -7.11 -28.65 -25.35
C ALA A 252 -7.08 -29.74 -24.26
N VAL A 253 -8.19 -30.48 -24.09
CA VAL A 253 -8.28 -31.60 -23.16
C VAL A 253 -7.38 -32.76 -23.60
N VAL A 254 -7.37 -33.10 -24.90
CA VAL A 254 -6.46 -34.12 -25.46
C VAL A 254 -5.00 -33.69 -25.28
N ALA A 255 -4.65 -32.44 -25.58
CA ALA A 255 -3.31 -31.91 -25.35
C ALA A 255 -2.94 -31.94 -23.85
N GLY A 256 -3.88 -31.60 -22.96
CA GLY A 256 -3.73 -31.66 -21.51
C GLY A 256 -3.50 -33.07 -20.98
N PHE A 257 -4.25 -34.07 -21.47
CA PHE A 257 -4.04 -35.48 -21.14
C PHE A 257 -2.70 -36.01 -21.67
N GLY A 258 -2.15 -35.41 -22.74
CA GLY A 258 -0.81 -35.69 -23.23
C GLY A 258 0.30 -35.11 -22.35
N VAL A 259 0.03 -34.13 -21.47
CA VAL A 259 1.05 -33.50 -20.61
C VAL A 259 1.69 -34.49 -19.64
N PRO A 260 0.94 -35.34 -18.90
CA PRO A 260 1.54 -36.42 -18.09
C PRO A 260 2.41 -37.36 -18.91
N VAL A 261 1.95 -37.78 -20.10
CA VAL A 261 2.73 -38.66 -21.00
C VAL A 261 4.02 -37.97 -21.46
N GLY A 262 3.93 -36.69 -21.81
CA GLY A 262 5.07 -35.83 -22.10
C GLY A 262 6.01 -35.72 -20.91
N PHE A 263 5.49 -35.56 -19.69
CA PHE A 263 6.29 -35.46 -18.47
C PHE A 263 7.05 -36.75 -18.17
N PHE A 264 6.40 -37.91 -18.33
CA PHE A 264 7.07 -39.20 -18.21
C PHE A 264 8.16 -39.37 -19.27
N THR A 265 7.90 -38.98 -20.51
CA THR A 265 8.88 -39.10 -21.61
C THR A 265 10.05 -38.12 -21.50
N ASP A 266 9.81 -36.88 -21.07
CA ASP A 266 10.84 -35.84 -20.97
C ASP A 266 11.70 -35.97 -19.69
N TYR A 267 11.12 -36.43 -18.56
CA TYR A 267 11.77 -36.38 -17.24
C TYR A 267 11.98 -37.73 -16.53
N VAL A 268 11.23 -38.78 -16.90
CA VAL A 268 11.29 -40.07 -16.18
C VAL A 268 12.06 -41.14 -16.97
N PHE A 269 12.03 -41.10 -18.30
CA PHE A 269 12.74 -42.07 -19.15
C PHE A 269 14.08 -41.51 -19.69
N PRO A 270 15.20 -42.24 -19.53
CA PRO A 270 16.45 -41.91 -20.21
C PRO A 270 16.26 -41.96 -21.74
N PRO A 271 16.88 -41.04 -22.51
CA PRO A 271 16.69 -40.95 -23.97
C PRO A 271 17.08 -42.23 -24.70
N GLU A 272 18.07 -42.96 -24.19
CA GLU A 272 18.56 -44.20 -24.80
C GLU A 272 17.50 -45.30 -24.76
N ARG A 273 16.65 -45.31 -23.72
CA ARG A 273 15.53 -46.26 -23.62
C ARG A 273 14.36 -45.87 -24.53
N LEU A 274 14.10 -44.58 -24.72
CA LEU A 274 13.04 -44.09 -25.62
C LEU A 274 13.34 -44.43 -27.09
N GLN A 275 14.59 -44.29 -27.52
CA GLN A 275 15.04 -44.69 -28.87
C GLN A 275 14.96 -46.21 -29.13
N SER A 276 15.00 -47.02 -28.07
CA SER A 276 14.87 -48.49 -28.19
C SER A 276 13.42 -48.97 -28.35
N VAL A 277 12.44 -48.15 -27.91
CA VAL A 277 11.00 -48.50 -27.92
C VAL A 277 10.28 -47.85 -29.10
N VAL A 278 10.73 -46.67 -29.53
CA VAL A 278 10.15 -45.91 -30.64
C VAL A 278 11.04 -46.05 -31.86
N THR A 279 10.46 -46.28 -33.04
CA THR A 279 11.25 -46.37 -34.29
C THR A 279 12.01 -45.05 -34.53
N PRO A 280 13.27 -45.11 -35.01
CA PRO A 280 14.08 -43.91 -35.27
C PRO A 280 13.34 -42.77 -36.03
N PRO A 281 12.60 -43.04 -37.13
CA PRO A 281 11.88 -41.97 -37.83
C PRO A 281 10.76 -41.32 -37.00
N ALA A 282 10.12 -42.04 -36.08
CA ALA A 282 9.08 -41.49 -35.22
C ALA A 282 9.67 -40.62 -34.09
N PHE A 283 10.84 -41.00 -33.57
CA PHE A 283 11.57 -40.20 -32.58
C PHE A 283 12.09 -38.88 -33.16
N ASP A 284 12.63 -38.92 -34.37
CA ASP A 284 13.11 -37.74 -35.09
C ASP A 284 11.98 -36.77 -35.42
N LEU A 285 10.83 -37.30 -35.87
CA LEU A 285 9.64 -36.50 -36.15
C LEU A 285 9.08 -35.84 -34.87
N LEU A 286 8.97 -36.59 -33.77
CA LEU A 286 8.52 -36.06 -32.48
C LEU A 286 9.44 -34.95 -31.97
N THR A 287 10.75 -35.15 -32.09
CA THR A 287 11.74 -34.16 -31.68
C THR A 287 11.66 -32.93 -32.56
N ALA A 288 11.61 -33.09 -33.89
CA ALA A 288 11.50 -31.98 -34.84
C ALA A 288 10.23 -31.15 -34.61
N VAL A 289 9.08 -31.77 -34.36
CA VAL A 289 7.80 -31.07 -34.15
C VAL A 289 7.75 -30.36 -32.79
N THR A 290 8.20 -31.01 -31.72
CA THR A 290 8.09 -30.46 -30.36
C THR A 290 9.14 -29.40 -30.04
N THR A 291 10.26 -29.41 -30.77
CA THR A 291 11.34 -28.41 -30.65
C THR A 291 11.28 -27.33 -31.73
N ALA A 292 10.40 -27.46 -32.74
CA ALA A 292 10.26 -26.50 -33.84
C ALA A 292 10.07 -25.04 -33.33
N PRO A 293 11.08 -24.16 -33.52
CA PRO A 293 10.96 -22.74 -33.16
C PRO A 293 9.76 -22.02 -33.77
N PRO A 294 9.38 -22.24 -35.06
CA PRO A 294 8.25 -21.53 -35.64
C PRO A 294 6.91 -21.93 -35.01
N ALA A 295 6.72 -23.20 -34.63
CA ALA A 295 5.49 -23.67 -34.01
C ALA A 295 5.31 -23.09 -32.59
N ARG A 296 6.38 -23.06 -31.79
CA ARG A 296 6.37 -22.46 -30.45
C ARG A 296 6.15 -20.95 -30.50
N ARG A 297 6.84 -20.24 -31.41
CA ARG A 297 6.65 -18.79 -31.62
C ARG A 297 5.22 -18.47 -32.07
N LEU A 298 4.64 -19.30 -32.93
CA LEU A 298 3.26 -19.13 -33.38
C LEU A 298 2.27 -19.29 -32.22
N ALA A 299 2.38 -20.38 -31.44
CA ALA A 299 1.50 -20.62 -30.29
C ALA A 299 1.61 -19.50 -29.24
N TRP A 300 2.82 -18.99 -28.98
CA TRP A 300 3.01 -17.83 -28.10
C TRP A 300 2.35 -16.56 -28.65
N ARG A 301 2.57 -16.22 -29.93
CA ARG A 301 1.93 -15.07 -30.58
C ARG A 301 0.40 -15.16 -30.51
N VAL A 302 -0.15 -16.35 -30.69
CA VAL A 302 -1.59 -16.62 -30.57
C VAL A 302 -2.07 -16.34 -29.13
N ILE A 303 -1.36 -16.83 -28.11
CA ILE A 303 -1.68 -16.54 -26.70
C ILE A 303 -1.70 -15.02 -26.45
N VAL A 304 -0.63 -14.31 -26.84
CA VAL A 304 -0.50 -12.87 -26.62
C VAL A 304 -1.62 -12.09 -27.33
N LEU A 305 -1.86 -12.37 -28.61
CA LEU A 305 -2.87 -11.67 -29.41
C LEU A 305 -4.28 -11.90 -28.87
N CYS A 306 -4.60 -13.14 -28.50
CA CYS A 306 -5.91 -13.49 -27.95
C CYS A 306 -6.13 -12.92 -26.54
N VAL A 307 -5.12 -12.90 -25.67
CA VAL A 307 -5.20 -12.21 -24.37
C VAL A 307 -5.40 -10.70 -24.57
N ALA A 308 -4.65 -10.08 -25.48
CA ALA A 308 -4.83 -8.66 -25.81
C ALA A 308 -6.26 -8.38 -26.31
N THR A 309 -6.80 -9.27 -27.15
CA THR A 309 -8.19 -9.18 -27.65
C THR A 309 -9.20 -9.32 -26.52
N LEU A 310 -9.02 -10.27 -25.61
CA LEU A 310 -9.88 -10.44 -24.43
C LEU A 310 -9.89 -9.20 -23.53
N VAL A 311 -8.73 -8.59 -23.31
CA VAL A 311 -8.61 -7.33 -22.56
C VAL A 311 -9.35 -6.21 -23.30
N ALA A 312 -9.12 -6.05 -24.60
CA ALA A 312 -9.80 -5.04 -25.42
C ALA A 312 -11.33 -5.21 -25.39
N VAL A 313 -11.83 -6.43 -25.56
CA VAL A 313 -13.27 -6.75 -25.49
C VAL A 313 -13.84 -6.51 -24.10
N ALA A 314 -13.12 -6.89 -23.04
CA ALA A 314 -13.56 -6.63 -21.66
C ALA A 314 -13.64 -5.12 -21.36
N VAL A 315 -12.70 -4.34 -21.89
CA VAL A 315 -12.72 -2.87 -21.82
C VAL A 315 -13.90 -2.33 -22.61
N LEU A 316 -14.06 -2.73 -23.89
CA LEU A 316 -15.13 -2.28 -24.78
C LEU A 316 -16.54 -2.60 -24.24
N ARG A 317 -16.74 -3.82 -23.70
CA ARG A 317 -18.01 -4.25 -23.13
C ARG A 317 -18.34 -3.50 -21.83
N ARG A 318 -17.33 -3.24 -20.99
CA ARG A 318 -17.49 -2.36 -19.82
C ARG A 318 -17.77 -0.91 -20.21
N THR A 319 -17.20 -0.43 -21.30
CA THR A 319 -17.45 0.93 -21.80
C THR A 319 -18.79 1.11 -22.49
N ALA A 320 -19.35 0.06 -23.11
CA ALA A 320 -20.62 0.12 -23.80
C ALA A 320 -21.85 -0.09 -22.87
N GLN A 321 -21.68 -0.78 -21.74
CA GLN A 321 -22.79 -1.19 -20.87
C GLN A 321 -22.98 -0.32 -19.61
N THR A 322 -22.19 0.74 -19.42
CA THR A 322 -22.23 1.54 -18.18
C THR A 322 -22.31 3.04 -18.47
N ALA A 323 -23.16 3.77 -17.73
CA ALA A 323 -23.23 5.23 -17.78
C ALA A 323 -21.83 5.86 -17.68
N ALA A 324 -21.55 6.90 -18.49
CA ALA A 324 -20.22 7.50 -18.67
C ALA A 324 -19.48 7.81 -17.35
N ASP A 325 -20.20 8.18 -16.30
CA ASP A 325 -19.65 8.45 -14.96
C ASP A 325 -19.06 7.22 -14.25
N ARG A 326 -19.56 6.00 -14.50
CA ARG A 326 -19.00 4.77 -13.92
C ARG A 326 -17.72 4.34 -14.63
N ILE A 327 -17.61 4.60 -15.93
CA ILE A 327 -16.39 4.32 -16.72
C ILE A 327 -15.31 5.32 -16.34
N GLY A 328 -15.67 6.61 -16.27
CA GLY A 328 -14.79 7.67 -15.80
C GLY A 328 -14.19 7.32 -14.45
N ALA A 329 -15.02 6.94 -13.47
CA ALA A 329 -14.54 6.51 -12.15
C ALA A 329 -13.70 5.21 -12.18
N ALA A 330 -13.95 4.27 -13.10
CA ALA A 330 -13.17 3.03 -13.18
C ALA A 330 -11.77 3.23 -13.80
N VAL A 331 -11.65 4.13 -14.79
CA VAL A 331 -10.39 4.41 -15.51
C VAL A 331 -9.61 5.56 -14.88
N ALA A 332 -10.29 6.48 -14.17
CA ALA A 332 -9.69 7.64 -13.52
C ALA A 332 -8.42 7.33 -12.72
N PRO A 333 -8.34 6.26 -11.91
CA PRO A 333 -7.11 5.95 -11.18
C PRO A 333 -5.92 5.62 -12.08
N PHE A 334 -6.16 4.91 -13.18
CA PHE A 334 -5.11 4.60 -14.15
C PHE A 334 -4.67 5.85 -14.89
N ALA A 335 -5.61 6.70 -15.31
CA ALA A 335 -5.28 7.98 -15.95
C ALA A 335 -4.48 8.91 -15.01
N ALA A 336 -4.88 9.01 -13.74
CA ALA A 336 -4.14 9.74 -12.72
C ALA A 336 -2.74 9.14 -12.50
N GLY A 337 -2.64 7.81 -12.38
CA GLY A 337 -1.36 7.11 -12.25
C GLY A 337 -0.44 7.31 -13.46
N SER A 338 -1.00 7.32 -14.68
CA SER A 338 -0.28 7.65 -15.90
C SER A 338 0.15 9.13 -15.94
N GLY A 339 -0.67 10.05 -15.43
CA GLY A 339 -0.29 11.45 -15.26
C GLY A 339 0.88 11.61 -14.28
N VAL A 340 0.84 10.92 -13.14
CA VAL A 340 1.93 10.88 -12.16
C VAL A 340 3.20 10.26 -12.76
N LEU A 341 3.07 9.17 -13.53
CA LEU A 341 4.17 8.55 -14.27
C LEU A 341 4.86 9.56 -15.20
N VAL A 342 4.10 10.27 -16.04
CA VAL A 342 4.66 11.26 -16.97
C VAL A 342 5.32 12.41 -16.20
N ALA A 343 4.63 12.97 -15.20
CA ALA A 343 5.18 14.03 -14.38
C ALA A 343 6.48 13.62 -13.69
N ALA A 344 6.51 12.44 -13.06
CA ALA A 344 7.68 11.90 -12.38
C ALA A 344 8.86 11.64 -13.33
N ALA A 345 8.59 11.15 -14.55
CA ALA A 345 9.63 10.98 -15.56
C ALA A 345 10.25 12.32 -16.00
N LEU A 346 9.43 13.38 -16.16
CA LEU A 346 9.89 14.71 -16.56
C LEU A 346 10.79 15.38 -15.50
N VAL A 347 10.52 15.14 -14.21
CA VAL A 347 11.28 15.74 -13.10
C VAL A 347 12.29 14.78 -12.45
N ALA A 348 12.53 13.61 -13.05
CA ALA A 348 13.31 12.54 -12.43
C ALA A 348 14.74 12.98 -12.04
N GLY A 349 15.46 13.66 -12.94
CA GLY A 349 16.80 14.17 -12.69
C GLY A 349 16.86 15.13 -11.48
N PRO A 350 16.12 16.26 -11.53
CA PRO A 350 16.06 17.23 -10.43
C PRO A 350 15.65 16.60 -9.10
N VAL A 351 14.57 15.79 -9.09
CA VAL A 351 14.07 15.16 -7.86
C VAL A 351 15.09 14.20 -7.26
N LEU A 352 15.73 13.37 -8.07
CA LEU A 352 16.74 12.43 -7.58
C LEU A 352 17.97 13.14 -7.04
N SER A 353 18.40 14.22 -7.71
CA SER A 353 19.54 15.03 -7.25
C SER A 353 19.25 15.71 -5.91
N ALA A 354 18.06 16.29 -5.75
CA ALA A 354 17.63 16.93 -4.51
C ALA A 354 17.50 15.92 -3.36
N ALA A 355 16.88 14.75 -3.63
CA ALA A 355 16.75 13.69 -2.64
C ALA A 355 18.12 13.15 -2.19
N ARG A 356 19.03 12.87 -3.13
CA ARG A 356 20.39 12.43 -2.80
C ARG A 356 21.16 13.47 -2.01
N GLY A 357 21.05 14.75 -2.39
CA GLY A 357 21.68 15.87 -1.70
C GLY A 357 21.18 16.00 -0.26
N TRP A 358 19.86 15.90 -0.06
CA TRP A 358 19.25 15.94 1.27
C TRP A 358 19.68 14.78 2.16
N VAL A 359 19.65 13.54 1.66
CA VAL A 359 20.10 12.37 2.44
C VAL A 359 21.58 12.49 2.79
N ALA A 360 22.43 12.84 1.82
CA ALA A 360 23.86 13.00 2.04
C ALA A 360 24.21 14.10 3.05
N ALA A 361 23.45 15.20 3.07
CA ALA A 361 23.64 16.30 4.01
C ALA A 361 23.14 15.97 5.42
N THR A 362 22.24 14.98 5.55
CA THR A 362 21.65 14.58 6.84
C THR A 362 22.45 13.46 7.51
N LEU A 363 23.17 12.63 6.73
CA LEU A 363 23.99 11.55 7.27
C LEU A 363 25.26 12.07 7.95
N PRO A 364 25.67 11.50 9.10
CA PRO A 364 26.81 12.00 9.87
C PRO A 364 28.16 11.53 9.28
N GLY A 365 29.18 12.39 9.38
CA GLY A 365 30.58 12.06 9.07
C GLY A 365 30.80 11.49 7.66
N GLU A 366 31.54 10.38 7.58
CA GLU A 366 31.93 9.71 6.32
C GLU A 366 30.75 9.07 5.57
N PHE A 367 29.60 8.86 6.23
CA PHE A 367 28.45 8.21 5.59
C PHE A 367 27.82 9.07 4.48
N GLY A 368 27.88 10.40 4.59
CA GLY A 368 27.37 11.31 3.56
C GLY A 368 28.12 11.20 2.23
N PRO A 369 29.46 11.37 2.21
CA PRO A 369 30.30 11.10 1.04
C PRO A 369 30.14 9.67 0.49
N GLN A 370 30.21 8.64 1.34
CA GLN A 370 30.06 7.24 0.91
C GLN A 370 28.68 6.98 0.27
N PHE A 371 27.61 7.54 0.85
CA PHE A 371 26.28 7.45 0.24
C PHE A 371 26.24 8.13 -1.13
N ARG A 372 26.88 9.29 -1.31
CA ARG A 372 26.92 9.97 -2.62
C ARG A 372 27.64 9.14 -3.67
N GLU A 373 28.73 8.47 -3.31
CA GLU A 373 29.48 7.58 -4.18
C GLU A 373 28.64 6.34 -4.55
N LEU A 374 28.14 5.60 -3.56
CA LEU A 374 27.31 4.39 -3.77
C LEU A 374 26.04 4.70 -4.57
N SER A 375 25.33 5.77 -4.21
CA SER A 375 24.15 6.21 -4.96
C SER A 375 24.52 6.71 -6.35
N GLY A 376 25.73 7.22 -6.56
CA GLY A 376 26.26 7.61 -7.87
C GLY A 376 26.32 6.42 -8.79
N SER A 377 27.00 5.36 -8.36
CA SER A 377 27.08 4.10 -9.10
C SER A 377 25.71 3.52 -9.46
N VAL A 378 24.74 3.59 -8.54
CA VAL A 378 23.36 3.13 -8.81
C VAL A 378 22.66 4.00 -9.85
N VAL A 379 22.82 5.32 -9.79
CA VAL A 379 22.26 6.26 -10.78
C VAL A 379 22.91 6.11 -12.14
N ASP A 380 24.23 5.92 -12.18
CA ASP A 380 24.97 5.71 -13.42
C ASP A 380 24.57 4.39 -14.09
N PHE A 381 24.25 3.36 -13.29
CA PHE A 381 23.78 2.06 -13.77
C PHE A 381 22.33 2.10 -14.29
N TYR A 382 21.38 2.54 -13.46
CA TYR A 382 19.94 2.45 -13.79
C TYR A 382 19.40 3.69 -14.51
N GLY A 383 20.09 4.83 -14.43
CA GLY A 383 19.56 6.12 -14.83
C GLY A 383 18.53 6.71 -13.85
N PRO A 384 18.25 8.01 -13.94
CA PRO A 384 17.36 8.69 -13.00
C PRO A 384 15.89 8.30 -13.16
N VAL A 385 15.42 8.05 -14.39
CA VAL A 385 14.00 7.78 -14.67
C VAL A 385 13.53 6.46 -14.03
N PRO A 386 14.19 5.30 -14.22
CA PRO A 386 13.73 4.05 -13.62
C PRO A 386 13.73 4.09 -12.09
N ILE A 387 14.74 4.73 -11.49
CA ILE A 387 14.84 4.92 -10.03
C ILE A 387 13.68 5.76 -9.51
N VAL A 388 13.42 6.92 -10.11
CA VAL A 388 12.35 7.82 -9.64
C VAL A 388 10.97 7.21 -9.87
N LEU A 389 10.72 6.58 -11.00
CA LEU A 389 9.43 5.92 -11.26
C LEU A 389 9.16 4.78 -10.28
N THR A 390 10.17 3.97 -9.98
CA THR A 390 10.06 2.90 -8.98
C THR A 390 9.87 3.48 -7.58
N GLY A 391 10.60 4.54 -7.23
CA GLY A 391 10.45 5.24 -5.96
C GLY A 391 9.06 5.86 -5.78
N VAL A 392 8.54 6.57 -6.79
CA VAL A 392 7.17 7.10 -6.80
C VAL A 392 6.15 5.97 -6.73
N GLY A 393 6.36 4.88 -7.46
CA GLY A 393 5.54 3.67 -7.36
C GLY A 393 5.50 3.09 -5.95
N PHE A 394 6.64 3.03 -5.25
CA PHE A 394 6.70 2.58 -3.86
C PHE A 394 5.99 3.55 -2.92
N VAL A 395 6.16 4.86 -3.10
CA VAL A 395 5.44 5.90 -2.33
C VAL A 395 3.92 5.75 -2.50
N LEU A 396 3.44 5.53 -3.72
CA LEU A 396 2.02 5.28 -3.99
C LEU A 396 1.54 3.95 -3.38
N LEU A 397 2.39 2.91 -3.40
CA LEU A 397 2.10 1.63 -2.75
C LEU A 397 1.93 1.81 -1.23
N VAL A 398 2.80 2.60 -0.59
CA VAL A 398 2.66 2.94 0.84
C VAL A 398 1.32 3.63 1.10
N ALA A 399 0.91 4.59 0.27
CA ALA A 399 -0.40 5.22 0.40
C ALA A 399 -1.56 4.23 0.24
N ALA A 400 -1.45 3.29 -0.71
CA ALA A 400 -2.44 2.23 -0.91
C ALA A 400 -2.52 1.29 0.29
N VAL A 401 -1.38 0.91 0.89
CA VAL A 401 -1.33 0.08 2.11
C VAL A 401 -1.98 0.81 3.27
N VAL A 402 -1.69 2.10 3.50
CA VAL A 402 -2.31 2.89 4.56
C VAL A 402 -3.83 2.97 4.39
N ALA A 403 -4.32 3.25 3.18
CA ALA A 403 -5.75 3.26 2.90
C ALA A 403 -6.39 1.86 3.06
N MET A 404 -5.67 0.80 2.69
CA MET A 404 -6.10 -0.58 2.91
C MET A 404 -6.20 -0.92 4.40
N CYS A 405 -5.19 -0.55 5.20
CA CYS A 405 -5.21 -0.73 6.65
C CYS A 405 -6.38 0.01 7.29
N LEU A 406 -6.64 1.26 6.89
CA LEU A 406 -7.80 2.03 7.35
C LEU A 406 -9.11 1.29 7.05
N TRP A 407 -9.28 0.81 5.81
CA TRP A 407 -10.45 0.02 5.43
C TRP A 407 -10.59 -1.25 6.27
N LEU A 408 -9.50 -2.01 6.45
CA LEU A 408 -9.47 -3.24 7.25
C LEU A 408 -9.82 -2.98 8.72
N VAL A 409 -9.36 -1.87 9.31
CA VAL A 409 -9.72 -1.49 10.69
C VAL A 409 -11.21 -1.24 10.80
N LEU A 410 -11.83 -0.54 9.84
CA LEU A 410 -13.29 -0.33 9.83
C LEU A 410 -14.08 -1.64 9.61
N LEU A 411 -13.48 -2.68 9.01
CA LEU A 411 -14.14 -4.01 8.91
C LEU A 411 -14.40 -4.64 10.27
N THR A 412 -13.57 -4.34 11.26
CA THR A 412 -13.62 -4.99 12.58
C THR A 412 -14.83 -4.57 13.41
N LYS A 413 -15.54 -3.50 13.01
CA LYS A 413 -16.63 -2.86 13.76
C LYS A 413 -16.25 -2.38 15.18
N TYR A 414 -14.96 -2.40 15.53
CA TYR A 414 -14.50 -1.86 16.82
C TYR A 414 -14.66 -0.33 16.90
N LEU A 415 -14.52 0.33 15.74
CA LEU A 415 -14.87 1.73 15.55
C LEU A 415 -16.27 1.79 14.96
N ASP A 416 -17.19 2.47 15.66
CA ASP A 416 -18.45 2.87 15.04
C ASP A 416 -18.11 3.82 13.88
N ASP A 417 -18.71 3.61 12.72
CA ASP A 417 -18.54 4.48 11.54
C ASP A 417 -18.83 5.95 11.92
N ARG A 418 -19.66 6.15 12.96
CA ARG A 418 -20.02 7.47 13.49
C ARG A 418 -18.89 8.21 14.20
N THR A 419 -18.20 7.52 15.08
CA THR A 419 -17.16 8.13 15.93
C THR A 419 -15.75 7.75 15.48
N ALA A 420 -15.60 7.05 14.35
CA ALA A 420 -14.31 6.56 13.87
C ALA A 420 -13.22 7.64 13.80
N GLY A 421 -13.54 8.84 13.31
CA GLY A 421 -12.60 9.96 13.26
C GLY A 421 -12.11 10.40 14.64
N VAL A 422 -13.05 10.56 15.57
CA VAL A 422 -12.78 10.93 16.98
C VAL A 422 -11.98 9.83 17.69
N GLY A 423 -12.36 8.57 17.50
CA GLY A 423 -11.68 7.41 18.08
C GLY A 423 -10.25 7.27 17.57
N ILE A 424 -10.01 7.48 16.27
CA ILE A 424 -8.66 7.51 15.71
C ILE A 424 -7.85 8.67 16.28
N ALA A 425 -8.44 9.87 16.37
CA ALA A 425 -7.75 11.04 16.91
C ALA A 425 -7.32 10.82 18.37
N SER A 426 -8.25 10.39 19.23
CA SER A 426 -7.99 10.10 20.64
C SER A 426 -6.99 8.96 20.81
N GLY A 427 -7.23 7.82 20.16
CA GLY A 427 -6.35 6.65 20.26
C GLY A 427 -4.92 6.96 19.80
N ALA A 428 -4.78 7.73 18.72
CA ALA A 428 -3.48 8.17 18.26
C ALA A 428 -2.81 9.16 19.23
N LEU A 429 -3.54 10.11 19.82
CA LEU A 429 -2.99 10.98 20.88
C LEU A 429 -2.55 10.20 22.12
N PHE A 430 -3.30 9.17 22.51
CA PHE A 430 -2.91 8.31 23.62
C PHE A 430 -1.60 7.57 23.32
N VAL A 431 -1.48 6.98 22.13
CA VAL A 431 -0.24 6.34 21.66
C VAL A 431 0.93 7.33 21.65
N VAL A 432 0.70 8.54 21.15
CA VAL A 432 1.67 9.63 21.14
C VAL A 432 2.13 10.00 22.55
N ALA A 433 1.21 10.14 23.50
CA ALA A 433 1.53 10.44 24.90
C ALA A 433 2.35 9.32 25.55
N ALA A 434 1.99 8.05 25.28
CA ALA A 434 2.69 6.88 25.79
C ALA A 434 4.16 6.83 25.30
N PHE A 435 4.39 7.02 24.00
CA PHE A 435 5.74 7.05 23.44
C PHE A 435 6.51 8.33 23.80
N ALA A 436 5.84 9.46 23.99
CA ALA A 436 6.48 10.68 24.48
C ALA A 436 7.09 10.49 25.89
N GLY A 437 6.45 9.69 26.75
CA GLY A 437 7.01 9.32 28.05
C GLY A 437 8.32 8.54 27.95
N VAL A 438 8.45 7.67 26.95
CA VAL A 438 9.69 6.90 26.71
C VAL A 438 10.85 7.82 26.30
N VAL A 439 10.54 8.90 25.57
CA VAL A 439 11.54 9.88 25.08
C VAL A 439 11.93 10.91 26.16
N GLY A 440 11.40 10.79 27.38
CA GLY A 440 11.75 11.68 28.50
C GLY A 440 11.11 13.07 28.42
N VAL A 441 9.96 13.20 27.74
CA VAL A 441 9.18 14.44 27.76
C VAL A 441 8.72 14.76 29.19
N PRO A 442 8.67 16.04 29.62
CA PRO A 442 8.29 16.39 30.99
C PRO A 442 6.98 15.73 31.44
N THR A 443 6.95 15.18 32.66
CA THR A 443 5.81 14.43 33.20
C THR A 443 4.49 15.21 33.14
N ALA A 444 4.53 16.52 33.37
CA ALA A 444 3.37 17.39 33.24
C ALA A 444 2.78 17.38 31.81
N LEU A 445 3.64 17.36 30.79
CA LEU A 445 3.22 17.33 29.39
C LEU A 445 2.70 15.94 29.00
N LEU A 446 3.28 14.87 29.53
CA LEU A 446 2.76 13.50 29.39
C LEU A 446 1.32 13.42 29.92
N PHE A 447 1.09 13.82 31.17
CA PHE A 447 -0.22 13.78 31.79
C PHE A 447 -1.24 14.68 31.09
N ALA A 448 -0.84 15.91 30.71
CA ALA A 448 -1.69 16.80 29.93
C ALA A 448 -2.11 16.17 28.59
N SER A 449 -1.21 15.42 27.94
CA SER A 449 -1.49 14.75 26.67
C SER A 449 -2.44 13.56 26.82
N LEU A 450 -2.35 12.81 27.93
CA LEU A 450 -3.32 11.76 28.25
C LEU A 450 -4.71 12.34 28.54
N VAL A 451 -4.78 13.43 29.30
CA VAL A 451 -6.05 14.15 29.53
C VAL A 451 -6.62 14.67 28.21
N ALA A 452 -5.79 15.23 27.33
CA ALA A 452 -6.20 15.68 26.01
C ALA A 452 -6.75 14.53 25.14
N ALA A 453 -6.14 13.34 25.19
CA ALA A 453 -6.64 12.16 24.48
C ALA A 453 -8.05 11.75 24.98
N VAL A 454 -8.25 11.68 26.30
CA VAL A 454 -9.55 11.36 26.90
C VAL A 454 -10.58 12.44 26.57
N LEU A 455 -10.20 13.72 26.68
CA LEU A 455 -11.07 14.85 26.35
C LEU A 455 -11.53 14.81 24.89
N VAL A 456 -10.64 14.51 23.95
CA VAL A 456 -10.97 14.38 22.53
C VAL A 456 -11.98 13.26 22.30
N TRP A 457 -11.80 12.10 22.94
CA TRP A 457 -12.74 10.98 22.83
C TRP A 457 -14.12 11.36 23.37
N ASP A 458 -14.16 11.84 24.61
CA ASP A 458 -15.41 12.12 25.32
C ASP A 458 -16.22 13.27 24.68
N VAL A 459 -15.57 14.42 24.41
CA VAL A 459 -16.23 15.56 23.75
C VAL A 459 -16.69 15.20 22.34
N GLY A 460 -15.89 14.42 21.61
CA GLY A 460 -16.23 14.03 20.25
C GLY A 460 -17.37 13.02 20.18
N GLU A 461 -17.42 12.04 21.09
CA GLU A 461 -18.53 11.09 21.21
C GLU A 461 -19.81 11.82 21.64
N PHE A 462 -19.74 12.63 22.70
CA PHE A 462 -20.88 13.43 23.17
C PHE A 462 -21.41 14.38 22.09
N GLY A 463 -20.53 15.10 21.40
CA GLY A 463 -20.91 16.02 20.32
C GLY A 463 -21.48 15.31 19.08
N THR A 464 -21.08 14.06 18.82
CA THR A 464 -21.66 13.24 17.76
C THR A 464 -23.09 12.84 18.12
N THR A 465 -23.30 12.26 19.31
CA THR A 465 -24.62 11.87 19.81
C THR A 465 -25.58 13.06 19.86
N LEU A 466 -25.13 14.20 20.38
CA LEU A 466 -25.96 15.39 20.51
C LEU A 466 -26.38 15.97 19.16
N GLY A 467 -25.47 15.92 18.17
CA GLY A 467 -25.73 16.30 16.79
C GLY A 467 -26.74 15.38 16.09
N GLU A 468 -26.79 14.10 16.47
CA GLU A 468 -27.76 13.13 15.96
C GLU A 468 -29.13 13.22 16.64
N GLU A 469 -29.19 13.57 17.93
CA GLU A 469 -30.44 13.62 18.68
C GLU A 469 -31.17 14.96 18.53
N ILE A 470 -30.41 16.07 18.56
CA ILE A 470 -30.99 17.43 18.65
C ILE A 470 -30.62 18.28 17.42
N GLY A 471 -29.69 17.81 16.59
CA GLY A 471 -29.24 18.49 15.38
C GLY A 471 -28.09 19.48 15.64
N ARG A 472 -27.18 19.59 14.67
CA ARG A 472 -25.96 20.41 14.74
C ARG A 472 -26.17 21.90 15.03
N ARG A 473 -27.35 22.43 14.74
CA ARG A 473 -27.71 23.85 14.88
C ARG A 473 -28.45 24.17 16.19
N ALA A 474 -28.78 23.17 16.99
CA ALA A 474 -29.41 23.40 18.29
C ALA A 474 -28.46 24.14 19.24
N ASP A 475 -29.02 24.91 20.19
CA ASP A 475 -28.22 25.61 21.20
C ASP A 475 -27.75 24.65 22.30
N THR A 476 -26.70 23.90 22.01
CA THR A 476 -26.15 22.84 22.87
C THR A 476 -24.93 23.28 23.68
N ARG A 477 -24.47 24.52 23.48
CA ARG A 477 -23.18 25.00 24.00
C ARG A 477 -23.04 24.87 25.52
N ARG A 478 -24.13 25.08 26.26
CA ARG A 478 -24.12 24.96 27.73
C ARG A 478 -23.90 23.52 28.17
N ALA A 479 -24.59 22.57 27.53
CA ALA A 479 -24.44 21.16 27.83
C ALA A 479 -23.02 20.67 27.48
N GLU A 480 -22.51 21.06 26.30
CA GLU A 480 -21.15 20.75 25.87
C GLU A 480 -20.08 21.32 26.82
N LEU A 481 -20.27 22.54 27.31
CA LEU A 481 -19.33 23.17 28.24
C LEU A 481 -19.33 22.47 29.61
N VAL A 482 -20.50 22.10 30.14
CA VAL A 482 -20.60 21.35 31.40
C VAL A 482 -19.92 19.99 31.26
N HIS A 483 -20.17 19.28 30.15
CA HIS A 483 -19.56 17.98 29.88
C HIS A 483 -18.03 18.09 29.77
N THR A 484 -17.54 19.01 28.93
CA THR A 484 -16.11 19.32 28.76
C THR A 484 -15.43 19.65 30.09
N THR A 485 -16.07 20.48 30.93
CA THR A 485 -15.54 20.88 32.23
C THR A 485 -15.50 19.71 33.21
N GLY A 486 -16.53 18.85 33.18
CA GLY A 486 -16.56 17.61 33.96
C GLY A 486 -15.40 16.68 33.60
N THR A 487 -15.14 16.49 32.30
CA THR A 487 -14.05 15.65 31.80
C THR A 487 -12.68 16.21 32.17
N LEU A 488 -12.50 17.53 32.11
CA LEU A 488 -11.29 18.19 32.59
C LEU A 488 -11.11 18.05 34.11
N ALA A 489 -12.19 18.15 34.90
CA ALA A 489 -12.13 18.01 36.35
C ALA A 489 -11.73 16.58 36.75
N ILE A 490 -12.34 15.56 36.14
CA ILE A 490 -11.99 14.14 36.35
C ILE A 490 -10.55 13.88 35.90
N GLY A 491 -10.16 14.40 34.73
CA GLY A 491 -8.78 14.34 34.25
C GLY A 491 -7.80 14.96 35.26
N GLY A 492 -8.12 16.13 35.81
CA GLY A 492 -7.31 16.81 36.83
C GLY A 492 -7.15 16.00 38.12
N VAL A 493 -8.20 15.32 38.58
CA VAL A 493 -8.11 14.37 39.71
C VAL A 493 -7.18 13.21 39.36
N GLY A 494 -7.29 12.65 38.15
CA GLY A 494 -6.39 11.60 37.66
C GLY A 494 -4.92 12.04 37.64
N VAL A 495 -4.65 13.26 37.17
CA VAL A 495 -3.30 13.83 37.19
C VAL A 495 -2.79 14.03 38.62
N ALA A 496 -3.62 14.56 39.53
CA ALA A 496 -3.24 14.74 40.93
C ALA A 496 -2.88 13.41 41.61
N VAL A 497 -3.66 12.36 41.37
CA VAL A 497 -3.37 11.01 41.86
C VAL A 497 -2.08 10.47 41.26
N ALA A 498 -1.88 10.61 39.95
CA ALA A 498 -0.69 10.13 39.27
C ALA A 498 0.59 10.83 39.76
N VAL A 499 0.53 12.15 39.99
CA VAL A 499 1.62 12.92 40.59
C VAL A 499 1.89 12.45 42.02
N ALA A 500 0.85 12.31 42.85
CA ALA A 500 1.00 11.84 44.23
C ALA A 500 1.64 10.44 44.32
N VAL A 501 1.26 9.53 43.42
CA VAL A 501 1.87 8.19 43.32
C VAL A 501 3.33 8.28 42.88
N THR A 502 3.63 9.14 41.90
CA THR A 502 5.00 9.33 41.41
C THR A 502 5.89 9.87 42.52
N ASP A 503 5.46 10.94 43.19
CA ASP A 503 6.22 11.57 44.28
C ASP A 503 6.39 10.61 45.48
N ALA A 504 5.39 9.78 45.78
CA ALA A 504 5.47 8.77 46.84
C ALA A 504 6.36 7.57 46.47
N ALA A 505 6.54 7.26 45.18
CA ALA A 505 7.33 6.13 44.70
C ALA A 505 8.81 6.47 44.46
N VAL A 506 9.17 7.75 44.33
CA VAL A 506 10.56 8.21 44.16
C VAL A 506 11.39 7.81 45.40
N GLY A 507 12.19 6.75 45.24
CA GLY A 507 13.08 6.19 46.27
C GLY A 507 12.71 4.80 46.79
N ALA A 508 11.50 4.29 46.48
CA ALA A 508 11.03 3.00 46.99
C ALA A 508 11.19 1.82 46.01
N VAL A 509 11.30 2.08 44.70
CA VAL A 509 11.33 1.04 43.66
C VAL A 509 12.44 1.31 42.65
N THR A 510 13.52 0.53 42.69
CA THR A 510 14.51 0.48 41.61
C THR A 510 13.97 -0.39 40.48
N VAL A 511 13.54 0.22 39.38
CA VAL A 511 13.03 -0.49 38.20
C VAL A 511 14.19 -0.64 37.20
N ALA A 512 14.47 -1.88 36.76
CA ALA A 512 15.47 -2.12 35.72
C ALA A 512 15.02 -1.51 34.37
N ASP A 513 15.97 -1.01 33.56
CA ASP A 513 15.74 -0.18 32.35
C ASP A 513 14.89 -0.80 31.22
N GLY A 514 14.35 -2.02 31.37
CA GLY A 514 13.37 -2.63 30.47
C GLY A 514 11.98 -2.89 31.07
N ALA A 515 11.84 -2.83 32.39
CA ALA A 515 10.60 -3.18 33.08
C ALA A 515 9.52 -2.10 32.96
N VAL A 516 9.89 -0.85 32.67
CA VAL A 516 8.92 0.24 32.41
C VAL A 516 8.19 0.02 31.09
N VAL A 517 8.90 -0.36 30.03
CA VAL A 517 8.29 -0.65 28.72
C VAL A 517 7.42 -1.91 28.82
N ALA A 518 7.91 -2.96 29.47
CA ALA A 518 7.11 -4.16 29.73
C ALA A 518 5.87 -3.85 30.58
N GLY A 519 6.01 -3.03 31.63
CA GLY A 519 4.92 -2.58 32.48
C GLY A 519 3.88 -1.77 31.73
N LEU A 520 4.30 -0.88 30.83
CA LEU A 520 3.40 -0.12 29.95
C LEU A 520 2.67 -1.03 28.97
N VAL A 521 3.37 -1.98 28.33
CA VAL A 521 2.75 -2.97 27.43
C VAL A 521 1.73 -3.81 28.17
N VAL A 522 2.05 -4.27 29.39
CA VAL A 522 1.13 -5.04 30.24
C VAL A 522 -0.04 -4.18 30.70
N ALA A 523 0.17 -2.92 31.06
CA ALA A 523 -0.90 -2.01 31.46
C ALA A 523 -1.85 -1.69 30.29
N VAL A 524 -1.31 -1.47 29.09
CA VAL A 524 -2.10 -1.28 27.86
C VAL A 524 -2.84 -2.56 27.50
N ALA A 525 -2.17 -3.72 27.54
CA ALA A 525 -2.81 -5.01 27.29
C ALA A 525 -3.92 -5.31 28.31
N GLY A 526 -3.69 -4.97 29.59
CA GLY A 526 -4.66 -5.12 30.67
C GLY A 526 -5.85 -4.18 30.50
N LEU A 527 -5.62 -2.92 30.10
CA LEU A 527 -6.67 -1.96 29.80
C LEU A 527 -7.51 -2.41 28.59
N LEU A 528 -6.85 -2.90 27.53
CA LEU A 528 -7.53 -3.46 26.36
C LEU A 528 -8.33 -4.71 26.71
N ALA A 529 -7.78 -5.62 27.52
CA ALA A 529 -8.49 -6.80 28.00
C ALA A 529 -9.71 -6.41 28.87
N LEU A 530 -9.58 -5.41 29.72
CA LEU A 530 -10.69 -4.86 30.51
C LEU A 530 -11.76 -4.24 29.62
N LEU A 531 -11.39 -3.46 28.61
CA LEU A 531 -12.31 -2.87 27.64
C LEU A 531 -13.05 -3.95 26.82
N VAL A 532 -12.35 -5.04 26.45
CA VAL A 532 -12.97 -6.19 25.78
C VAL A 532 -13.93 -6.93 26.71
N ALA A 533 -13.59 -7.06 28.01
CA ALA A 533 -14.45 -7.75 28.98
C ALA A 533 -15.69 -6.93 29.42
N LEU A 534 -15.63 -5.60 29.29
CA LEU A 534 -16.74 -4.68 29.60
C LEU A 534 -17.70 -4.47 28.41
N ARG A 535 -17.35 -4.98 27.22
CA ARG A 535 -18.20 -5.02 26.03
C ARG A 535 -18.79 -6.43 25.87
#